data_AF-A0A329ZJX3-F1
#
_entry.id   AF-A0A329ZJX3-F1
#
_cell.length_a   1.000
_cell.length_b   1.000
_cell.length_c   1.000
_cell.angle_alpha   90.00
_cell.angle_beta   90.00
_cell.angle_gamma   90.00
#
_symmetry.space_group_name_H-M   'P 1'
#
loop_
_entity.id
_entity.type
_entity.pdbx_description
1 polymer ?
#
loop_
_entity_poly.entity_id
_entity_poly.type
_entity_poly.pdbx_seq_one_letter_code
_entity_poly.pdbx_strand_id
1 'polypeptide(L)'
;MSKIEWTDKTWNVITGCTQTSPACQNCYAKSMTNRLQGMAKKGIKGSEKYISGWDSVIFHTDMLGHIFNFKKYPSGCKVFVIL
;
A
#
# COMPACT_ATOMS: atom_id res chain seq x y z
N MET A 1 7.10 -18.33 24.87
CA MET A 1 6.83 -17.15 24.02
C MET A 1 6.83 -17.60 22.58
N SER A 2 5.71 -17.47 21.86
CA SER A 2 5.73 -17.65 20.40
C SER A 2 6.51 -16.51 19.77
N LYS A 3 7.38 -16.82 18.80
CA LYS A 3 8.02 -15.81 17.96
C LYS A 3 6.95 -15.35 16.98
N ILE A 4 6.51 -14.10 17.08
CA ILE A 4 5.66 -13.47 16.06
C ILE A 4 6.40 -13.62 14.73
N GLU A 5 5.75 -14.26 13.76
CA GLU A 5 6.30 -14.34 12.40
C GLU A 5 5.99 -13.06 11.64
N TRP A 6 7.04 -12.47 11.06
CA TRP A 6 6.94 -11.24 10.28
C TRP A 6 7.05 -11.54 8.78
N THR A 7 6.43 -10.67 7.99
CA THR A 7 6.51 -10.74 6.52
C THR A 7 7.78 -10.09 6.01
N ASP A 8 8.33 -10.62 4.91
CA ASP A 8 9.58 -10.14 4.31
C ASP A 8 9.38 -8.94 3.38
N LYS A 9 8.22 -8.89 2.70
CA LYS A 9 7.89 -7.86 1.72
C LYS A 9 6.44 -7.43 1.84
N THR A 10 6.17 -6.21 1.42
CA THR A 10 4.81 -5.68 1.29
C THR A 10 4.50 -5.42 -0.18
N TRP A 11 3.31 -5.85 -0.61
CA TRP A 11 2.77 -5.60 -1.93
C TRP A 11 1.43 -4.88 -1.79
N ASN A 12 1.39 -3.63 -2.23
CA ASN A 12 0.21 -2.76 -2.10
C ASN A 12 -0.37 -2.52 -3.49
N VAL A 13 -1.56 -3.08 -3.72
CA VAL A 13 -2.31 -3.04 -4.99
C VAL A 13 -3.54 -2.12 -4.91
N ILE A 14 -3.93 -1.71 -3.71
CA ILE A 14 -5.05 -0.80 -3.48
C ILE A 14 -4.56 0.44 -2.73
N THR A 15 -5.08 1.59 -3.12
CA THR A 15 -4.95 2.84 -2.36
C THR A 15 -6.32 3.40 -2.03
N GLY A 16 -6.43 3.98 -0.84
CA GLY A 16 -7.66 4.57 -0.35
C GLY A 16 -8.53 3.59 0.43
N CYS A 17 -9.54 4.12 1.10
CA CYS A 17 -10.48 3.35 1.91
C CYS A 17 -11.78 4.13 2.11
N THR A 18 -12.91 3.43 2.10
CA THR A 18 -14.18 4.01 2.54
C THR A 18 -14.24 4.03 4.06
N GLN A 19 -14.37 5.20 4.66
CA GLN A 19 -14.50 5.34 6.12
C GLN A 19 -15.88 4.84 6.57
N THR A 20 -15.93 3.75 7.32
CA THR A 20 -17.20 3.10 7.74
C THR A 20 -17.56 3.33 9.21
N SER A 21 -16.61 3.79 10.05
CA SER A 21 -16.84 3.94 11.49
C SER A 21 -15.96 5.03 12.13
N PRO A 22 -16.27 5.49 13.36
CA PRO A 22 -15.44 6.44 14.10
C PRO A 22 -14.00 5.97 14.36
N ALA A 23 -13.75 4.65 14.33
CA ALA A 23 -12.40 4.10 14.48
C ALA A 23 -11.43 4.55 13.37
N CYS A 24 -11.96 5.02 12.23
CA CYS A 24 -11.13 5.53 11.13
C CYS A 24 -10.44 6.87 11.43
N GLN A 25 -10.81 7.59 12.50
CA GLN A 25 -10.28 8.92 12.79
C GLN A 25 -8.74 8.97 12.93
N ASN A 26 -8.15 7.93 13.52
CA ASN A 26 -6.69 7.79 13.69
C ASN A 26 -6.09 6.72 12.79
N CYS A 27 -6.69 6.49 11.61
CA CYS A 27 -6.20 5.48 10.66
C CYS A 27 -4.81 5.86 10.13
N TYR A 28 -3.80 5.04 10.46
CA TYR A 28 -2.44 5.20 9.95
C TYR A 28 -2.37 5.27 8.42
N ALA A 29 -3.15 4.45 7.73
CA ALA A 29 -3.14 4.38 6.28
C ALA A 29 -3.67 5.67 5.62
N LYS A 30 -4.60 6.38 6.27
CA LYS A 30 -5.07 7.72 5.84
C LYS A 30 -3.96 8.74 5.91
N SER A 31 -3.31 8.85 7.08
CA SER A 31 -2.18 9.78 7.29
C SER A 31 -1.02 9.50 6.33
N MET A 32 -0.70 8.22 6.12
CA MET A 32 0.35 7.80 5.19
C MET A 32 0.00 8.15 3.74
N THR A 33 -1.24 7.91 3.32
CA THR A 33 -1.69 8.23 1.96
C THR A 33 -1.65 9.73 1.69
N ASN A 34 -2.06 10.56 2.66
CA ASN A 34 -1.96 12.02 2.53
C ASN A 34 -0.50 12.50 2.35
N ARG A 35 0.44 11.90 3.10
CA ARG A 35 1.87 12.18 2.94
C ARG A 35 2.35 11.80 1.53
N LEU A 36 2.00 10.60 1.06
CA LEU A 36 2.42 10.10 -0.24
C LEU A 36 1.76 10.84 -1.40
N GLN A 37 0.51 11.29 -1.25
CA GLN A 37 -0.15 12.17 -2.21
C GLN A 37 0.61 13.50 -2.36
N GLY A 38 1.07 14.08 -1.24
CA GLY A 38 1.91 15.28 -1.28
C GLY A 38 3.24 15.06 -2.02
N MET A 39 3.84 13.88 -1.88
CA MET A 39 5.03 13.47 -2.64
C MET A 39 4.73 13.27 -4.13
N ALA A 40 3.57 12.69 -4.45
CA ALA A 40 3.12 12.46 -5.82
C ALA A 40 2.95 13.77 -6.58
N LYS A 41 2.33 14.77 -5.94
CA LYS A 41 2.17 16.13 -6.47
C LYS A 41 3.51 16.84 -6.72
N LYS A 42 4.58 16.43 -6.03
CA LYS A 42 5.95 16.92 -6.23
C LYS A 42 6.73 16.10 -7.28
N GLY A 43 6.10 15.10 -7.90
CA GLY A 43 6.74 14.24 -8.90
C GLY A 43 7.76 13.25 -8.32
N ILE A 44 7.66 12.92 -7.04
CA ILE A 44 8.59 11.96 -6.42
C ILE A 44 8.27 10.54 -6.91
N LYS A 45 9.28 9.89 -7.50
CA LYS A 45 9.15 8.54 -8.02
C LYS A 45 8.71 7.53 -6.95
N GLY A 46 7.78 6.65 -7.29
CA GLY A 46 7.21 5.63 -6.42
C GLY A 46 6.01 6.07 -5.57
N SER A 47 5.60 7.34 -5.66
CA SER A 47 4.41 7.87 -4.99
C SER A 47 3.23 8.15 -5.92
N GLU A 48 3.40 7.93 -7.22
CA GLU A 48 2.45 8.29 -8.29
C GLU A 48 1.07 7.69 -8.05
N LYS A 49 1.01 6.44 -7.58
CA LYS A 49 -0.24 5.73 -7.31
C LYS A 49 -1.10 6.35 -6.20
N TYR A 50 -0.55 7.26 -5.40
CA TYR A 50 -1.28 7.96 -4.33
C TYR A 50 -1.82 9.33 -4.76
N ILE A 51 -1.69 9.71 -6.04
CA ILE A 51 -2.09 11.04 -6.53
C ILE A 51 -3.56 11.37 -6.24
N SER A 52 -4.44 10.37 -6.32
CA SER A 52 -5.89 10.51 -6.09
C SER A 52 -6.28 10.65 -4.62
N GLY A 53 -5.34 10.45 -3.68
CA GLY A 53 -5.59 10.60 -2.24
C GLY A 53 -6.30 9.42 -1.58
N TRP A 54 -6.85 9.64 -0.38
CA TRP A 54 -7.39 8.58 0.49
C TRP A 54 -8.87 8.25 0.24
N ASP A 55 -9.68 9.24 -0.13
CA ASP A 55 -11.14 9.08 -0.19
C ASP A 55 -11.63 8.30 -1.42
N SER A 56 -10.74 8.03 -2.39
CA SER A 56 -11.00 7.19 -3.56
C SER A 56 -10.33 5.83 -3.41
N VAL A 57 -11.12 4.76 -3.41
CA VAL A 57 -10.59 3.39 -3.45
C VAL A 57 -10.21 3.06 -4.89
N ILE A 58 -8.91 2.88 -5.14
CA ILE A 58 -8.37 2.60 -6.47
C ILE A 58 -7.59 1.30 -6.44
N PHE A 59 -7.94 0.41 -7.37
CA PHE A 59 -7.20 -0.81 -7.64
C PHE A 59 -6.19 -0.58 -8.77
N HIS A 60 -4.91 -0.73 -8.44
CA HIS A 60 -3.78 -0.53 -9.34
C HIS A 60 -3.52 -1.81 -10.15
N THR A 61 -4.22 -1.95 -11.27
CA THR A 61 -4.11 -3.12 -12.15
C THR A 61 -2.70 -3.32 -12.70
N ASP A 62 -1.94 -2.25 -12.90
CA ASP A 62 -0.53 -2.25 -13.30
C ASP A 62 0.37 -2.95 -12.27
N MET A 63 0.00 -2.91 -10.98
CA MET A 63 0.75 -3.54 -9.91
C MET A 63 0.55 -5.06 -9.85
N LEU A 64 -0.43 -5.63 -10.56
CA LEU A 64 -0.64 -7.08 -10.64
C LEU A 64 0.57 -7.81 -11.20
N GLY A 65 1.21 -7.25 -12.23
CA GLY A 65 2.40 -7.83 -12.84
C GLY A 65 3.61 -7.87 -11.90
N HIS A 66 3.67 -7.00 -10.89
CA HIS A 66 4.84 -6.85 -10.03
C HIS A 66 5.12 -8.08 -9.17
N ILE A 67 4.10 -8.86 -8.80
CA ILE A 67 4.28 -10.04 -7.97
C ILE A 67 5.10 -11.13 -8.69
N PHE A 68 5.08 -11.13 -10.02
CA PHE A 68 5.88 -12.05 -10.85
C PHE A 68 7.36 -11.62 -10.97
N ASN A 69 7.76 -10.48 -10.39
CA ASN A 69 9.16 -10.11 -10.31
C ASN A 69 9.86 -10.95 -9.25
N PHE A 70 10.35 -12.13 -9.65
CA PHE A 70 11.03 -13.08 -8.76
C PHE A 70 12.36 -12.57 -8.19
N LYS A 71 12.95 -11.49 -8.74
CA LYS A 71 14.09 -10.81 -8.10
C LYS A 71 13.64 -10.02 -6.87
N LYS A 72 12.45 -9.44 -6.91
CA LYS A 72 11.86 -8.65 -5.81
C LYS A 72 11.11 -9.53 -4.80
N TYR A 73 10.44 -10.57 -5.30
CA TYR A 73 9.64 -11.53 -4.55
C TYR A 73 10.16 -12.95 -4.83
N PRO A 74 11.29 -13.35 -4.21
CA PRO A 74 11.87 -14.67 -4.43
C PRO A 74 11.01 -15.79 -3.85
N SER A 75 11.24 -17.02 -4.31
CA SER A 75 10.55 -18.21 -3.77
C SER A 75 10.75 -18.33 -2.26
N GLY A 76 9.67 -18.65 -1.53
CA GLY A 76 9.67 -18.74 -0.06
C GLY A 76 9.52 -17.40 0.68
N CYS A 77 9.52 -16.26 -0.03
CA CYS A 77 9.29 -14.95 0.57
C CYS A 77 7.84 -14.79 1.08
N LYS A 78 7.68 -14.38 2.32
CA LYS A 78 6.37 -14.06 2.91
C LYS A 78 5.97 -12.65 2.49
N VAL A 79 4.95 -12.55 1.64
CA VAL A 79 4.46 -11.27 1.12
C VAL A 79 3.18 -10.87 1.84
N PHE A 80 3.19 -9.68 2.44
CA PHE A 80 1.98 -9.03 2.96
C PHE A 80 1.28 -8.26 1.84
N VAL A 81 0.06 -8.65 1.51
CA VAL A 81 -0.76 -7.94 0.52
C VAL A 81 -1.61 -6.89 1.25
N ILE A 82 -1.43 -5.63 0.89
CA ILE A 82 -2.28 -4.54 1.38
C ILE A 82 -3.43 -4.36 0.39
N LEU A 83 -4.63 -4.68 0.87
CA LEU A 83 -5.93 -4.46 0.22
C LEU A 83 -6.62 -3.23 0.83
#